data_AF-A0A1F0A6G3-F1
#
_entry.id   AF-A0A1F0A6G3-F1
#
_cell.length_a   1.000
_cell.length_b   1.000
_cell.length_c   1.000
_cell.angle_alpha   90.00
_cell.angle_beta   90.00
_cell.angle_gamma   90.00
#
_symmetry.space_group_name_H-M   'P 1'
#
loop_
_entity.id
_entity.type
_entity.pdbx_description
1 polymer ?
#
loop_
_entity_poly.entity_id
_entity_poly.type
_entity_poly.pdbx_seq_one_letter_code
_entity_poly.pdbx_strand_id
1 'polypeptide(L)' 'MTSIQLVFPINKMNNTHSFYSPSLEEYIQVNDNEFEDIRSEEIELRALELLSTFLDKYFSYFLNQLN' A
#
# COMPACT_ATOMS: atom_id res chain seq x y z
N MET A 1 30.22 -10.30 -14.97
CA MET A 1 29.29 -9.17 -14.77
C MET A 1 29.82 -8.37 -13.59
N THR A 2 30.31 -7.16 -13.85
CA THR A 2 30.79 -6.24 -12.82
C THR A 2 29.57 -5.66 -12.13
N SER A 3 29.33 -5.97 -10.84
CA SER A 3 28.26 -5.31 -10.10
C SER A 3 28.72 -3.90 -9.77
N ILE A 4 28.07 -2.91 -10.36
CA ILE A 4 28.21 -1.54 -9.94
C ILE A 4 27.38 -1.45 -8.66
N GLN A 5 28.01 -1.66 -7.50
CA GLN A 5 27.41 -1.20 -6.26
C GLN A 5 27.47 0.33 -6.29
N LEU A 6 26.40 0.95 -6.77
CA LEU A 6 26.15 2.37 -6.57
C LEU A 6 26.05 2.59 -5.06
N VAL A 7 27.17 2.95 -4.44
CA VAL A 7 27.20 3.44 -3.07
C VAL A 7 26.59 4.83 -3.12
N PHE A 8 25.26 4.88 -3.03
CA PHE A 8 24.56 6.14 -2.84
C PHE A 8 24.94 6.68 -1.47
N PRO A 9 25.33 7.96 -1.35
CA PRO A 9 25.51 8.56 -0.04
C PRO A 9 24.16 8.42 0.67
N ILE A 10 24.16 7.69 1.79
CA ILE A 10 23.07 7.63 2.76
C ILE A 10 23.03 9.03 3.39
N ASN A 11 22.60 10.02 2.62
CA ASN A 11 22.27 11.31 3.15
C ASN A 11 20.98 11.05 3.92
N LYS A 12 21.12 11.13 5.23
CA LYS A 12 20.17 10.70 6.26
C LYS A 12 18.86 11.48 6.14
N MET A 13 18.04 11.14 5.16
CA MET A 13 16.60 11.42 5.14
C MET A 13 15.95 10.18 5.71
N ASN A 14 15.78 10.19 7.02
CA ASN A 14 15.25 9.13 7.88
C ASN A 14 13.80 8.67 7.56
N ASN A 15 13.25 9.14 6.44
CA ASN A 15 11.88 8.95 5.98
C ASN A 15 11.87 8.51 4.51
N THR A 16 12.89 7.80 4.05
CA THR A 16 12.95 7.29 2.67
C THR A 16 13.20 5.79 2.64
N HIS A 17 12.43 5.08 1.84
CA HIS A 17 12.55 3.65 1.59
C HIS A 17 12.91 3.38 0.13
N SER A 18 13.76 2.38 -0.10
CA SER A 18 14.19 1.97 -1.44
C SER A 18 13.47 0.69 -1.85
N PHE A 19 12.79 0.72 -2.99
CA PHE A 19 12.11 -0.44 -3.58
C PHE A 19 12.80 -0.84 -4.88
N TYR A 20 13.12 -2.12 -5.03
CA TYR A 20 13.61 -2.61 -6.32
C TYR A 20 12.43 -2.74 -7.29
N SER A 21 12.55 -2.13 -8.46
CA SER A 21 11.58 -2.26 -9.56
C SER A 21 12.11 -3.25 -10.60
N PRO A 22 11.55 -4.47 -10.68
CA PRO A 22 11.99 -5.45 -11.66
C PRO A 22 11.75 -5.01 -13.11
N SER A 23 10.75 -4.16 -13.35
CA SER A 23 10.44 -3.64 -14.69
C SER A 23 11.43 -2.58 -15.17
N LEU A 24 12.08 -1.87 -14.24
CA LEU A 24 13.08 -0.84 -14.55
C LEU A 24 14.51 -1.30 -14.26
N GLU A 25 14.67 -2.51 -13.72
CA GLU A 25 15.93 -3.07 -13.22
C GLU A 25 16.70 -2.14 -12.27
N GLU A 26 16.00 -1.26 -11.55
CA GLU A 26 16.58 -0.19 -10.72
C GLU A 26 15.88 -0.06 -9.36
N TYR A 27 16.59 0.50 -8.37
CA TYR A 27 16.03 0.87 -7.07
C TYR A 27 15.41 2.27 -7.11
N ILE A 28 14.13 2.36 -6.79
CA ILE A 28 13.37 3.59 -6.66
C ILE A 28 13.37 4.02 -5.19
N GLN A 29 13.68 5.29 -4.94
CA GLN A 29 13.54 5.89 -3.61
C GLN A 29 12.16 6.53 -3.48
N VAL A 30 11.49 6.22 -2.38
CA VAL A 30 10.16 6.74 -2.04
C VAL A 30 10.25 7.47 -0.72
N ASN A 31 9.63 8.64 -0.63
CA ASN A 31 9.46 9.39 0.60
C ASN A 31 8.29 8.79 1.40
N ASP A 32 8.56 8.30 2.60
CA ASP A 32 7.59 7.64 3.46
C ASP A 32 6.43 8.56 3.84
N ASN A 33 6.67 9.86 3.98
CA ASN A 33 5.62 10.82 4.30
C ASN A 33 4.59 10.94 3.16
N GLU A 34 5.07 11.09 1.92
CA GLU A 34 4.20 11.15 0.74
C GLU A 34 3.54 9.79 0.45
N PHE A 35 4.23 8.70 0.79
CA PHE A 35 3.71 7.35 0.65
C PHE A 35 2.69 6.97 1.74
N GLU A 36 2.80 7.51 2.96
CA GLU A 36 1.76 7.38 3.99
C GLU A 36 0.46 8.07 3.55
N ASP A 37 0.53 9.26 2.93
CA ASP A 37 -0.67 9.95 2.44
C ASP A 37 -1.44 9.10 1.41
N ILE A 38 -0.72 8.50 0.45
CA ILE A 38 -1.30 7.59 -0.55
C ILE A 38 -1.86 6.32 0.11
N ARG A 39 -1.14 5.74 1.07
CA ARG A 39 -1.59 4.54 1.79
C ARG A 39 -2.81 4.82 2.66
N SER A 40 -2.91 5.98 3.29
CA SER A 40 -4.05 6.35 4.13
C SER A 40 -5.33 6.37 3.31
N GLU A 41 -5.32 7.01 2.14
CA GLU A 41 -6.47 7.06 1.24
C GLU A 41 -6.85 5.65 0.73
N GLU A 42 -5.87 4.83 0.34
CA GLU A 42 -6.12 3.46 -0.11
C GLU A 42 -6.70 2.57 1.02
N ILE A 43 -6.20 2.72 2.24
CA ILE A 43 -6.69 1.98 3.41
C ILE A 43 -8.13 2.36 3.73
N GLU A 44 -8.47 3.65 3.68
CA GLU A 44 -9.83 4.13 3.89
C GLU A 44 -10.80 3.55 2.85
N LEU A 45 -10.43 3.57 1.58
CA LEU A 45 -11.25 2.99 0.49
C LEU A 45 -11.47 1.49 0.69
N ARG A 46 -10.41 0.72 0.95
CA ARG A 46 -10.50 -0.72 1.22
C ARG A 46 -11.35 -1.03 2.46
N ALA A 47 -11.29 -0.20 3.50
CA ALA A 47 -12.12 -0.35 4.69
C ALA A 47 -13.61 -0.14 4.39
N LEU A 48 -13.94 0.86 3.56
CA LEU A 48 -15.31 1.11 3.10
C LEU A 48 -15.86 -0.05 2.26
N GLU A 49 -15.07 -0.60 1.35
CA GLU A 49 -15.45 -1.77 0.54
C GLU A 49 -15.74 -3.00 1.40
N LEU A 50 -14.88 -3.26 2.40
CA LEU A 50 -15.06 -4.34 3.37
C LEU A 50 -16.33 -4.14 4.20
N LEU A 51 -16.59 -2.91 4.66
CA LEU A 51 -17.79 -2.58 5.43
C LEU A 51 -19.05 -2.78 4.58
N SER A 52 -19.06 -2.31 3.33
CA SER A 52 -20.18 -2.52 2.41
C SER A 52 -20.46 -4.01 2.23
N THR A 53 -19.42 -4.79 1.93
CA THR A 53 -19.54 -6.25 1.74
C THR A 53 -20.07 -6.93 3.00
N PHE A 54 -19.62 -6.51 4.17
CA PHE A 54 -20.10 -7.02 5.45
C PHE A 54 -21.59 -6.71 5.65
N LEU A 55 -22.01 -5.47 5.42
CA LEU A 55 -23.40 -5.04 5.59
C LEU A 55 -24.33 -5.79 4.64
N ASP A 56 -23.95 -5.91 3.36
CA ASP A 56 -24.73 -6.66 2.36
C ASP A 56 -24.94 -8.11 2.80
N LYS A 57 -23.88 -8.76 3.28
CA LYS A 57 -23.97 -10.14 3.80
C LYS A 57 -24.81 -10.22 5.06
N TYR A 58 -24.65 -9.28 5.99
CA TYR A 58 -25.37 -9.26 7.26
C TYR A 58 -26.88 -9.09 7.04
N PHE A 59 -27.29 -8.12 6.23
CA PHE A 59 -28.70 -7.88 5.93
C PHE A 59 -29.31 -9.00 5.08
N SER A 60 -28.58 -9.54 4.10
CA SER A 60 -29.04 -10.71 3.33
C SER A 60 -29.28 -11.91 4.24
N TYR A 61 -28.37 -12.16 5.19
CA TYR A 61 -28.55 -13.23 6.18
C TYR A 61 -29.76 -12.96 7.07
N PHE A 62 -29.92 -11.74 7.60
CA PHE A 62 -31.00 -11.40 8.50
C PHE A 62 -32.39 -11.49 7.84
N LEU A 63 -32.51 -11.01 6.61
CA LEU A 63 -33.76 -11.06 5.85
C LEU A 63 -34.19 -12.51 5.53
N ASN A 64 -33.22 -13.41 5.30
CA ASN A 64 -33.50 -14.83 5.09
C ASN A 64 -33.97 -15.56 6.37
N GLN A 65 -33.77 -14.99 7.56
CA GLN A 65 -34.22 -15.58 8.83
C GLN A 65 -35.63 -15.10 9.25
N LEU A 66 -36.20 -14.13 8.53
CA LEU A 66 -37.52 -13.55 8.82
C LEU A 66 -38.65 -14.10 7.94
N ASN A 67 -38.32 -14.92 6.94
CA ASN A 67 -39.25 -15.70 6.10
C ASN A 67 -39.22 -17.18 6.49
#